data_AF-A0A5M4ANU1-F1
#
_entry.id   AF-A0A5M4ANU1-F1
#
_cell.length_a   1.000
_cell.length_b   1.000
_cell.length_c   1.000
_cell.angle_alpha   90.00
_cell.angle_beta   90.00
_cell.angle_gamma   90.00
#
_symmetry.space_group_name_H-M   'P 1'
#
loop_
_entity.id
_entity.type
_entity.pdbx_description
1 polymer ?
#
loop_
_entity_poly.entity_id
_entity_poly.type
_entity_poly.pdbx_seq_one_letter_code
_entity_poly.pdbx_strand_id
1 'polypeptide(L)'
;MRLLILFIGICVAFASPSDATTQASSGETATNVRASENLNGRIVYRVQICALRKPVNVARILTRRTKVPGPFYINHSGKFNRYSVGRFFTFEDAMRYRAYLIDKGVDKFIFVVAFYQGEQLTAGPDITPSSFSNR
;
A
#
# COMPACT_ATOMS: atom_id res chain seq x y z
N MET A 1 -16.14 22.88 -45.65
CA MET A 1 -14.66 22.79 -45.64
C MET A 1 -14.26 21.81 -44.55
N ARG A 2 -13.53 20.75 -44.91
CA ARG A 2 -13.05 19.65 -44.04
C ARG A 2 -12.05 20.18 -42.99
N LEU A 3 -12.12 19.69 -41.75
CA LEU A 3 -10.99 18.97 -41.17
C LEU A 3 -11.46 18.09 -39.99
N LEU A 4 -11.14 16.80 -40.15
CA LEU A 4 -11.42 15.67 -39.29
C LEU A 4 -10.11 15.33 -38.57
N ILE A 5 -10.06 15.37 -37.24
CA ILE A 5 -9.05 14.61 -36.48
C ILE A 5 -9.74 13.84 -35.36
N LEU A 6 -9.75 12.54 -35.63
CA LEU A 6 -10.16 11.40 -34.84
C LEU A 6 -9.06 11.09 -33.81
N PHE A 7 -9.32 11.26 -32.51
CA PHE A 7 -8.56 10.58 -31.47
C PHE A 7 -9.48 9.56 -30.79
N ILE A 8 -9.50 8.37 -31.40
CA ILE A 8 -9.96 7.14 -30.76
C ILE A 8 -8.93 6.81 -29.68
N GLY A 9 -9.16 7.30 -28.47
CA GLY A 9 -8.50 6.83 -27.26
C GLY A 9 -9.34 5.74 -26.64
N ILE A 10 -9.12 4.49 -27.05
CA ILE A 10 -9.69 3.31 -26.40
C ILE A 10 -9.04 3.19 -25.01
N CYS A 11 -9.68 3.78 -24.00
CA CYS A 11 -9.45 3.41 -22.61
C CYS A 11 -10.17 2.09 -22.37
N VAL A 12 -9.44 0.99 -22.50
CA VAL A 12 -9.94 -0.33 -22.08
C VAL A 12 -10.15 -0.27 -20.57
N ALA A 13 -11.42 -0.24 -20.17
CA ALA A 13 -11.83 -0.50 -18.81
C ALA A 13 -11.47 -1.96 -18.47
N PHE A 14 -10.47 -2.16 -17.61
CA PHE A 14 -10.36 -3.42 -16.88
C PHE A 14 -11.42 -3.39 -15.76
N ALA A 15 -12.64 -3.76 -16.13
CA ALA A 15 -13.66 -4.16 -15.19
C ALA A 15 -13.33 -5.57 -14.71
N SER A 16 -12.86 -5.71 -13.46
CA SER A 16 -13.02 -6.97 -12.72
C SER A 16 -14.42 -7.00 -12.12
N PRO A 17 -15.23 -8.04 -12.37
CA PRO A 17 -16.52 -8.20 -11.72
C PRO A 17 -16.32 -8.95 -10.39
N SER A 18 -16.78 -8.37 -9.28
CA SER A 18 -17.50 -9.11 -8.22
C SER A 18 -18.06 -8.09 -7.22
N ASP A 19 -19.38 -7.96 -7.28
CA ASP A 19 -20.31 -7.47 -6.26
C ASP A 19 -20.36 -5.98 -5.96
N ALA A 20 -21.25 -5.33 -6.71
CA ALA A 20 -21.93 -4.14 -6.28
C ALA A 20 -22.85 -4.44 -5.08
N THR A 21 -22.68 -3.71 -3.99
CA THR A 21 -23.80 -3.21 -3.19
C THR A 21 -23.49 -1.78 -2.80
N THR A 22 -24.23 -0.88 -3.46
CA THR A 22 -24.38 0.54 -3.18
C THR A 22 -24.76 0.79 -1.72
N GLN A 23 -24.05 1.70 -1.04
CA GLN A 23 -24.66 2.85 -0.33
C GLN A 23 -23.63 3.99 -0.23
N ALA A 24 -23.98 5.14 -0.80
CA ALA A 24 -23.35 6.42 -0.49
C ALA A 24 -24.09 7.05 0.70
N SER A 25 -23.37 7.50 1.73
CA SER A 25 -23.83 8.60 2.59
C SER A 25 -22.63 9.25 3.30
N SER A 26 -22.55 10.55 3.13
CA SER A 26 -21.67 11.51 3.80
C SER A 26 -21.85 11.52 5.32
N GLY A 27 -20.73 11.54 6.05
CA GLY A 27 -20.67 11.82 7.48
C GLY A 27 -19.23 11.69 7.99
N GLU A 28 -18.60 12.82 8.34
CA GLU A 28 -17.34 12.85 9.07
C GLU A 28 -17.45 12.07 10.38
N THR A 29 -16.59 11.07 10.59
CA THR A 29 -16.01 10.75 11.90
C THR A 29 -14.69 10.00 11.67
N ALA A 30 -13.62 10.60 12.15
CA ALA A 30 -12.27 10.08 12.10
C ALA A 30 -12.08 8.95 13.12
N THR A 31 -12.23 7.70 12.67
CA THR A 31 -11.64 6.53 13.33
C THR A 31 -11.76 5.33 12.37
N ASN A 32 -10.67 4.97 11.70
CA ASN A 32 -10.54 3.61 11.20
C ASN A 32 -9.10 3.14 11.32
N VAL A 33 -8.72 2.86 12.57
CA VAL A 33 -7.64 1.94 12.89
C VAL A 33 -8.35 0.70 13.42
N ARG A 34 -8.53 -0.31 12.57
CA ARG A 34 -8.69 -1.73 12.92
C ARG A 34 -8.90 -2.57 11.67
N ALA A 35 -8.01 -3.52 11.45
CA ALA A 35 -8.37 -4.94 11.31
C ALA A 35 -7.06 -5.74 11.23
N SER A 36 -6.82 -6.60 12.22
CA SER A 36 -6.02 -7.79 11.99
C SER A 36 -6.81 -8.62 10.99
N GLU A 37 -6.49 -8.49 9.70
CA GLU A 37 -7.11 -9.27 8.65
C GLU A 37 -6.63 -10.72 8.77
N ASN A 38 -7.56 -11.68 8.76
CA ASN A 38 -7.26 -13.10 8.62
C ASN A 38 -6.67 -13.34 7.22
N LEU A 39 -5.36 -13.11 7.10
CA LEU A 39 -4.58 -13.36 5.90
C LEU A 39 -4.19 -14.84 5.90
N ASN A 40 -5.15 -15.71 5.55
CA ASN A 40 -5.05 -17.17 5.46
C ASN A 40 -3.71 -17.67 4.86
N GLY A 41 -2.66 -17.77 5.68
CA GLY A 41 -1.33 -18.23 5.27
C GLY A 41 -0.71 -17.49 4.07
N ARG A 42 -1.15 -16.27 3.73
CA ARG A 42 -0.67 -15.57 2.52
C ARG A 42 0.30 -14.44 2.86
N ILE A 43 1.36 -14.32 2.07
CA ILE A 43 2.29 -13.18 2.12
C ILE A 43 1.62 -11.95 1.51
N VAL A 44 1.72 -10.82 2.20
CA VAL A 44 1.25 -9.51 1.77
C VAL A 44 2.42 -8.55 1.69
N TYR A 45 2.57 -7.88 0.56
CA TYR A 45 3.58 -6.86 0.34
C TYR A 45 2.97 -5.48 0.53
N ARG A 46 3.72 -4.59 1.21
CA ARG A 46 3.37 -3.17 1.40
C ARG A 46 4.60 -2.32 1.16
N VAL A 47 4.42 -1.04 0.87
CA VAL A 47 5.54 -0.09 0.72
C VAL A 47 5.69 0.69 2.02
N GLN A 48 6.77 0.45 2.76
CA GLN A 48 7.10 1.22 3.95
C GLN A 48 7.64 2.60 3.55
N ILE A 49 7.01 3.65 4.06
CA ILE A 49 7.33 5.04 3.70
C ILE A 49 8.19 5.75 4.73
N CYS A 50 7.96 5.47 6.02
CA CYS A 50 8.74 6.05 7.11
C CYS A 50 8.54 5.26 8.41
N ALA A 51 9.43 5.51 9.37
CA ALA A 51 9.31 5.03 10.74
C ALA A 51 9.50 6.21 11.70
N LEU A 52 8.57 6.42 12.63
CA LEU A 52 8.59 7.54 13.57
C LEU A 52 8.53 7.06 15.01
N ARG A 53 9.35 7.65 15.88
CA ARG A 53 9.32 7.36 17.33
C ARG A 53 8.05 7.86 17.98
N LYS A 54 7.62 9.09 17.64
CA LYS A 54 6.34 9.63 18.07
C LYS A 54 5.24 9.17 17.09
N PRO A 55 4.15 8.56 17.58
CA PRO A 55 3.06 8.12 16.72
C PRO A 55 2.36 9.33 16.08
N VAL A 56 1.89 9.15 14.85
CA VAL A 56 1.10 10.12 14.10
C VAL A 56 -0.13 9.37 13.59
N ASN A 57 -1.25 9.58 14.25
CA ASN A 57 -2.50 8.88 13.94
C ASN A 57 -3.39 9.65 12.95
N VAL A 58 -3.00 10.89 12.61
CA VAL A 58 -3.76 11.75 11.69
C VAL A 58 -3.21 11.56 10.28
N ALA A 59 -3.97 10.87 9.42
CA ALA A 59 -3.57 10.59 8.03
C ALA A 59 -3.19 11.85 7.25
N ARG A 60 -3.91 12.96 7.43
CA ARG A 60 -3.61 14.25 6.79
C ARG A 60 -2.20 14.77 7.11
N ILE A 61 -1.71 14.54 8.33
CA ILE A 61 -0.35 14.94 8.73
C ILE A 61 0.68 14.05 8.01
N LEU A 62 0.44 12.74 7.97
CA LEU A 62 1.30 11.79 7.25
C LEU A 62 1.36 12.14 5.76
N THR A 63 0.22 12.33 5.09
CA THR A 63 0.16 12.69 3.67
C THR A 63 0.92 13.98 3.37
N ARG A 64 0.78 15.02 4.19
CA ARG A 64 1.54 16.26 4.00
C ARG A 64 3.04 16.07 4.15
N ARG A 65 3.47 15.21 5.09
CA ARG A 65 4.89 14.97 5.36
C ARG A 65 5.54 14.05 4.32
N THR A 66 4.84 13.03 3.85
CA THR A 66 5.40 11.99 2.97
C THR A 66 5.05 12.20 1.51
N LYS A 67 4.09 13.08 1.20
CA LYS A 67 3.48 13.27 -0.14
C LYS A 67 2.78 12.01 -0.67
N VAL A 68 2.50 11.04 0.18
CA VAL A 68 1.85 9.78 -0.19
C VAL A 68 0.37 9.83 0.19
N PRO A 69 -0.57 9.52 -0.72
CA PRO A 69 -1.97 9.37 -0.38
C PRO A 69 -2.18 8.10 0.47
N GLY A 70 -3.09 8.18 1.44
CA GLY A 70 -3.50 7.02 2.24
C GLY A 70 -4.33 6.00 1.43
N PRO A 71 -4.82 4.93 2.05
CA PRO A 71 -4.77 4.65 3.50
C PRO A 71 -3.37 4.20 3.99
N PHE A 72 -3.07 4.49 5.26
CA PHE A 72 -1.82 4.10 5.91
C PHE A 72 -2.03 2.90 6.83
N TYR A 73 -1.11 1.94 6.75
CA TYR A 73 -1.00 0.84 7.70
C TYR A 73 0.11 1.13 8.70
N ILE A 74 -0.18 0.92 9.99
CA ILE A 74 0.76 1.16 11.08
C ILE A 74 1.19 -0.19 11.66
N ASN A 75 2.50 -0.41 11.77
CA ASN A 75 3.07 -1.55 12.48
C ASN A 75 4.00 -1.04 13.59
N HIS A 76 3.86 -1.59 14.79
CA HIS A 76 4.68 -1.21 15.95
C HIS A 76 5.89 -2.15 16.04
N SER A 77 7.09 -1.57 16.03
CA SER A 77 8.34 -2.32 16.16
C SER A 77 9.27 -1.61 17.14
N GLY A 78 9.36 -2.16 18.36
CA GLY A 78 10.11 -1.56 19.46
C GLY A 78 9.64 -0.14 19.74
N LYS A 79 10.58 0.83 19.66
CA LYS A 79 10.32 2.26 19.90
C LYS A 79 9.83 3.03 18.67
N PHE A 80 9.56 2.33 17.55
CA PHE A 80 9.19 2.95 16.28
C PHE A 80 7.80 2.51 15.82
N ASN A 81 7.07 3.46 15.25
CA ASN A 81 5.83 3.25 14.53
C ASN A 81 6.17 3.30 13.04
N ARG A 82 6.05 2.16 12.34
CA ARG A 82 6.34 2.02 10.91
C ARG A 82 5.06 2.25 10.13
N TYR A 83 5.13 3.13 9.14
CA TYR A 83 4.00 3.47 8.27
C TYR A 83 4.25 2.88 6.90
N SER A 84 3.22 2.24 6.35
CA SER A 84 3.24 1.66 5.02
C SER A 84 1.96 1.95 4.26
N VAL A 85 2.01 1.83 2.94
CA VAL A 85 0.88 2.06 2.03
C VAL A 85 0.77 0.96 1.00
N GLY A 86 -0.43 0.83 0.44
CA GLY A 86 -0.75 -0.21 -0.52
C GLY A 86 -0.81 -1.59 0.13
N ARG A 87 -1.42 -2.51 -0.60
CA ARG A 87 -1.54 -3.91 -0.22
C ARG A 87 -1.45 -4.71 -1.51
N PHE A 88 -0.41 -5.52 -1.63
CA PHE A 88 -0.11 -6.28 -2.83
C PHE A 88 0.11 -7.74 -2.46
N PHE A 89 -0.20 -8.64 -3.38
CA PHE A 89 0.00 -10.08 -3.19
C PHE A 89 1.24 -10.61 -3.93
N THR A 90 1.88 -9.76 -4.74
CA THR A 90 3.13 -10.05 -5.44
C THR A 90 4.16 -8.97 -5.09
N PHE A 91 5.44 -9.34 -5.14
CA PHE A 91 6.53 -8.39 -4.91
C PHE A 91 6.62 -7.38 -6.07
N GLU A 92 6.35 -7.84 -7.29
CA GLU A 92 6.42 -7.07 -8.53
C GLU A 92 5.40 -5.92 -8.52
N ASP A 93 4.16 -6.17 -8.08
CA ASP A 93 3.13 -5.12 -8.00
C ASP A 93 3.48 -4.07 -6.95
N ALA A 94 4.04 -4.49 -5.81
CA ALA A 94 4.55 -3.56 -4.80
C ALA A 94 5.72 -2.73 -5.32
N MET A 95 6.62 -3.33 -6.12
CA MET A 95 7.75 -2.63 -6.76
C MET A 95 7.29 -1.63 -7.81
N ARG A 96 6.28 -1.98 -8.63
CA ARG A 96 5.66 -1.06 -9.60
C ARG A 96 5.03 0.12 -8.88
N TYR A 97 4.29 -0.13 -7.80
CA TYR A 97 3.68 0.95 -7.01
C TYR A 97 4.74 1.84 -6.35
N ARG A 98 5.82 1.26 -5.83
CA ARG A 98 6.97 2.02 -5.33
C ARG A 98 7.57 2.93 -6.40
N ALA A 99 7.80 2.40 -7.61
CA ALA A 99 8.33 3.18 -8.72
C ALA A 99 7.39 4.33 -9.10
N TYR A 100 6.09 4.06 -9.15
CA TYR A 100 5.05 5.08 -9.36
C TYR A 100 5.11 6.19 -8.29
N LEU A 101 5.25 5.85 -7.00
CA LEU A 101 5.36 6.86 -5.94
C LEU A 101 6.61 7.74 -6.10
N ILE A 102 7.74 7.12 -6.45
CA ILE A 102 8.99 7.85 -6.69
C ILE A 102 8.85 8.81 -7.88
N ASP A 103 8.23 8.37 -8.98
CA ASP A 103 7.92 9.21 -10.14
C ASP A 103 7.02 10.41 -9.77
N LYS A 104 6.09 10.21 -8.82
CA LYS A 104 5.26 11.28 -8.24
C LYS A 104 5.99 12.19 -7.25
N GLY A 105 7.31 12.04 -7.07
CA GLY A 105 8.13 12.91 -6.23
C GLY A 105 8.14 12.54 -4.74
N VAL A 106 7.77 11.29 -4.41
CA VAL A 106 7.99 10.70 -3.08
C VAL A 106 9.47 10.33 -2.93
N ASP A 107 9.94 10.28 -1.68
CA ASP A 107 11.30 9.93 -1.34
C ASP A 107 11.73 8.56 -1.93
N LYS A 108 12.97 8.45 -2.40
CA LYS A 108 13.58 7.22 -2.94
C LYS A 108 13.88 6.18 -1.85
N PHE A 109 13.98 6.59 -0.59
CA PHE A 109 14.27 5.72 0.56
C PHE A 109 13.08 4.89 1.04
N ILE A 110 11.94 4.94 0.35
CA ILE A 110 10.83 3.99 0.58
C ILE A 110 11.21 2.60 0.07
N PHE A 111 10.70 1.53 0.69
CA PHE A 111 11.03 0.16 0.31
C PHE A 111 9.85 -0.80 0.53
N VAL A 112 9.85 -1.91 -0.21
CA VAL A 112 8.84 -2.96 -0.09
C VAL A 112 9.15 -3.83 1.12
N VAL A 113 8.11 -4.14 1.90
CA VAL A 113 8.16 -5.02 3.07
C VAL A 113 7.11 -6.12 2.91
N ALA A 114 7.46 -7.33 3.32
CA ALA A 114 6.56 -8.47 3.29
C ALA A 114 5.98 -8.73 4.69
N PHE A 115 4.74 -9.19 4.73
CA PHE A 115 4.03 -9.57 5.93
C PHE A 115 3.48 -10.98 5.77
N TYR A 116 3.63 -11.82 6.79
CA TYR A 116 3.02 -13.15 6.86
C TYR A 116 2.20 -13.24 8.15
N GLN A 117 0.92 -13.60 8.05
CA GLN A 117 0.00 -13.66 9.20
C GLN A 117 -0.03 -12.38 10.06
N GLY A 118 0.15 -11.21 9.42
CA GLY A 118 0.14 -9.91 10.10
C GLY A 118 1.49 -9.48 10.69
N GLU A 119 2.48 -10.37 10.71
CA GLU A 119 3.84 -10.07 11.18
C GLU A 119 4.74 -9.64 10.02
N GLN A 120 5.56 -8.61 10.23
CA GLN A 120 6.51 -8.15 9.23
C GLN A 120 7.68 -9.14 9.14
N LEU A 121 7.92 -9.69 7.95
CA LEU A 121 9.10 -10.49 7.67
C LEU A 121 10.33 -9.57 7.73
N THR A 122 11.20 -9.81 8.70
CA THR A 122 12.46 -9.09 8.83
C THR A 122 13.54 -9.84 8.07
N ALA A 123 14.33 -9.10 7.30
CA ALA A 123 15.53 -9.65 6.71
C ALA A 123 16.59 -9.90 7.81
N GLY A 124 16.57 -11.09 8.41
CA GLY A 124 17.67 -11.61 9.22
C GLY A 124 18.78 -12.19 8.34
N PRO A 125 19.97 -12.49 8.89
CA PRO A 125 21.03 -13.17 8.15
C PRO A 125 20.60 -14.53 7.56
N ASP A 126 19.53 -15.13 8.11
CA ASP A 126 19.07 -16.49 7.75
C ASP A 126 17.86 -16.53 6.80
N ILE A 127 17.35 -15.40 6.31
CA ILE A 127 16.29 -15.42 5.27
C ILE A 127 16.89 -15.79 3.91
N THR A 128 16.96 -17.09 3.67
CA THR A 128 17.22 -17.67 2.36
C THR A 128 15.96 -17.63 1.49
N PRO A 129 16.07 -17.62 0.14
CA PRO A 129 14.90 -17.66 -0.76
C PRO A 129 13.91 -18.80 -0.47
N SER A 130 14.37 -19.91 0.12
CA SER A 130 13.53 -21.03 0.57
C SER A 130 12.61 -20.67 1.76
N SER A 131 12.90 -19.60 2.49
CA SER A 131 12.00 -19.06 3.53
C SER A 131 10.71 -18.48 2.94
N PHE A 132 10.68 -18.24 1.63
CA PHE A 132 9.53 -17.70 0.90
C PHE A 132 8.84 -18.74 -0.01
N SER A 133 9.39 -19.96 -0.14
CA SER A 133 8.75 -21.03 -0.91
C SER A 133 7.96 -21.96 0.00
N ASN A 134 6.63 -21.77 0.01
CA ASN A 134 5.54 -22.67 0.41
C ASN A 134 5.86 -23.79 1.43
N ARG A 135 5.30 -23.63 2.65
CA ARG A 135 4.77 -24.78 3.41
C ARG A 135 3.30 -24.96 3.08
#